data_AF-A0A1F2ZKI9-F1
#
_entry.id   AF-A0A1F2ZKI9-F1
#
_cell.length_a   1.000
_cell.length_b   1.000
_cell.length_c   1.000
_cell.angle_alpha   90.00
_cell.angle_beta   90.00
_cell.angle_gamma   90.00
#
_symmetry.space_group_name_H-M   'P 1'
#
loop_
_entity.id
_entity.type
_entity.pdbx_description
1 polymer ?
#
loop_
_entity_poly.entity_id
_entity_poly.type
_entity_poly.pdbx_seq_one_letter_code
_entity_poly.pdbx_strand_id
1 'polypeptide(L)'
;MASWIANCFVELDILNSCRGYDVFNFVRKIDDMHDEYSFNSKSNDWDVFCPTIYYKFSQGKNFIFRNDITIFHTGHGLLSFDEENYDSILAIRDPRDLMLSLFTWQTKYEKDDFFSFCIENLEGFINFYQSCLGYKKARIFRFEDRKQDEQLFLREIGKFCNLKISDDKILKAISNSSIEVAMDQESQINKSEHKFFKNRTSFKVNNSGIIAKYKLKENERYQKAFDYIIKKAAPTMRKYGYAEEWIYGEKFDNMSKVKKIFNNYILKNCEN
;
A
#
# COMPACT_ATOMS: atom_id res chain seq x y z
N MET A 1 1.12 1.90 -2.23
CA MET A 1 1.51 0.59 -1.70
C MET A 1 0.78 -0.53 -2.41
N ALA A 2 -0.56 -0.53 -2.39
CA ALA A 2 -1.40 -1.57 -2.97
C ALA A 2 -1.09 -1.91 -4.44
N SER A 3 -0.96 -0.91 -5.32
CA SER A 3 -0.64 -1.14 -6.74
C SER A 3 0.71 -1.81 -6.96
N TRP A 4 1.75 -1.31 -6.28
CA TRP A 4 3.10 -1.85 -6.40
C TRP A 4 3.23 -3.28 -5.89
N ILE A 5 2.65 -3.59 -4.72
CA ILE A 5 2.75 -4.95 -4.17
C ILE A 5 1.97 -5.95 -5.03
N ALA A 6 0.81 -5.52 -5.56
CA ALA A 6 0.04 -6.30 -6.52
C ALA A 6 0.84 -6.58 -7.80
N ASN A 7 1.49 -5.55 -8.38
CA ASN A 7 2.39 -5.71 -9.53
C ASN A 7 3.54 -6.69 -9.20
N CYS A 8 4.18 -6.55 -8.04
CA CYS A 8 5.25 -7.46 -7.61
C CYS A 8 4.77 -8.90 -7.54
N PHE A 9 3.57 -9.16 -7.00
CA PHE A 9 3.01 -10.51 -6.96
C PHE A 9 2.81 -11.08 -8.35
N VAL A 10 2.25 -10.30 -9.28
CA VAL A 10 2.07 -10.73 -10.68
C VAL A 10 3.42 -11.02 -11.37
N GLU A 11 4.46 -10.23 -11.09
CA GLU A 11 5.83 -10.46 -11.60
C GLU A 11 6.55 -11.64 -10.93
N LEU A 12 6.09 -12.04 -9.74
CA LEU A 12 6.55 -13.23 -9.02
C LEU A 12 5.74 -14.48 -9.37
N ASP A 13 4.92 -14.40 -10.42
CA ASP A 13 4.02 -15.44 -10.90
C ASP A 13 2.91 -15.78 -9.86
N ILE A 14 2.63 -14.92 -8.88
CA ILE A 14 1.61 -15.15 -7.87
C ILE A 14 0.25 -14.66 -8.38
N LEU A 15 -0.73 -15.57 -8.37
CA LEU A 15 -2.11 -15.21 -8.70
C LEU A 15 -2.65 -14.23 -7.66
N ASN A 16 -3.16 -13.10 -8.16
CA ASN A 16 -3.76 -12.05 -7.37
C ASN A 16 -5.24 -11.94 -7.70
N SER A 17 -6.11 -12.21 -6.71
CA SER A 17 -7.56 -12.30 -6.88
C SER A 17 -8.29 -11.33 -5.95
N CYS A 18 -9.45 -10.85 -6.39
CA CYS A 18 -10.39 -10.09 -5.56
C CYS A 18 -11.54 -11.01 -5.17
N ARG A 19 -11.89 -11.07 -3.88
CA ARG A 19 -12.98 -11.93 -3.39
C ARG A 19 -14.28 -11.70 -4.18
N GLY A 20 -14.81 -12.78 -4.76
CA GLY A 20 -16.09 -12.80 -5.50
C GLY A 20 -16.01 -12.48 -6.99
N TYR A 21 -14.82 -12.20 -7.53
CA TYR A 21 -14.63 -11.89 -8.95
C TYR A 21 -13.38 -12.56 -9.49
N ASP A 22 -13.55 -13.67 -10.21
CA ASP A 22 -12.44 -14.34 -10.87
C ASP A 22 -12.00 -13.53 -12.10
N VAL A 23 -10.96 -12.72 -11.88
CA VAL A 23 -10.25 -11.93 -12.90
C VAL A 23 -9.58 -12.84 -13.93
N PHE A 24 -9.36 -14.11 -13.57
CA PHE A 24 -8.66 -15.09 -14.37
C PHE A 24 -9.51 -16.35 -14.53
N ASN A 25 -9.62 -16.84 -15.76
CA ASN A 25 -10.17 -18.16 -16.04
C ASN A 25 -9.03 -19.16 -16.14
N PHE A 26 -9.10 -20.22 -15.33
CA PHE A 26 -8.17 -21.34 -15.43
C PHE A 26 -8.26 -21.97 -16.82
N VAL A 27 -7.11 -22.12 -17.48
CA VAL A 27 -7.00 -22.73 -18.81
C VAL A 27 -6.56 -24.17 -18.68
N ARG A 28 -5.43 -24.42 -18.01
CA ARG A 28 -4.87 -25.77 -17.80
C ARG A 28 -3.77 -25.78 -16.74
N LYS A 29 -3.51 -26.96 -16.19
CA LYS A 29 -2.31 -27.23 -15.39
C LYS A 29 -1.09 -27.30 -16.32
N ILE A 30 0.01 -26.65 -15.93
CA ILE A 30 1.28 -26.69 -16.66
C ILE A 30 2.23 -27.71 -16.04
N ASP A 31 2.45 -27.60 -14.74
CA ASP A 31 3.27 -28.51 -13.95
C ASP A 31 2.76 -28.58 -12.50
N ASP A 32 3.49 -29.24 -11.60
CA ASP A 32 3.08 -29.39 -10.20
C ASP A 32 3.12 -28.10 -9.38
N MET A 33 3.74 -27.04 -9.92
CA MET A 33 3.90 -25.75 -9.27
C MET A 33 3.16 -24.63 -10.00
N HIS A 34 2.73 -24.81 -11.26
CA HIS A 34 2.17 -23.76 -12.10
C HIS A 34 0.95 -24.18 -12.92
N ASP A 35 0.07 -23.21 -13.09
CA ASP A 35 -1.15 -23.28 -13.87
C ASP A 35 -1.20 -22.09 -14.86
N GLU A 36 -1.81 -22.31 -16.02
CA GLU A 36 -2.03 -21.28 -17.04
C GLU A 36 -3.45 -20.73 -16.93
N TYR A 37 -3.54 -19.40 -17.01
CA TYR A 37 -4.78 -18.63 -16.90
C TYR A 37 -4.94 -17.65 -18.06
N SER A 38 -6.19 -17.38 -18.41
CA SER A 38 -6.58 -16.32 -19.34
C SER A 38 -7.31 -15.22 -18.59
N PHE A 39 -7.21 -13.97 -19.05
CA PHE A 39 -7.90 -12.85 -18.41
C PHE A 39 -9.42 -12.91 -18.67
N ASN A 40 -10.21 -12.72 -17.63
CA ASN A 40 -11.66 -12.67 -17.69
C ASN A 40 -12.12 -11.23 -17.99
N SER A 41 -12.90 -11.09 -19.07
CA SER A 41 -13.45 -9.84 -19.57
C SER A 41 -14.42 -9.12 -18.63
N LYS A 42 -14.86 -9.78 -17.55
CA LYS A 42 -15.79 -9.24 -16.55
C LYS A 42 -15.09 -8.59 -15.33
N SER A 43 -13.80 -8.22 -15.45
CA SER A 43 -13.01 -7.61 -14.37
C SER A 43 -13.69 -6.39 -13.75
N ASN A 44 -13.57 -6.23 -12.43
CA ASN A 44 -14.17 -5.13 -11.69
C ASN A 44 -13.26 -3.87 -11.70
N ASP A 45 -13.68 -2.81 -11.02
CA ASP A 45 -12.91 -1.56 -10.92
C ASP A 45 -11.77 -1.62 -9.87
N TRP A 46 -11.70 -2.68 -9.06
CA TRP A 46 -10.59 -2.92 -8.13
C TRP A 46 -9.39 -3.61 -8.79
N ASP A 47 -9.60 -4.30 -9.91
CA ASP A 47 -8.51 -4.87 -10.68
C ASP A 47 -7.65 -3.78 -11.31
N VAL A 48 -8.20 -2.58 -11.51
CA VAL A 48 -7.52 -1.46 -12.16
C VAL A 48 -6.24 -1.06 -11.41
N PHE A 49 -6.14 -1.33 -10.11
CA PHE A 49 -4.94 -1.02 -9.32
C PHE A 49 -3.67 -1.81 -9.71
N CYS A 50 -3.74 -2.76 -10.64
CA CYS A 50 -2.58 -3.51 -11.17
C CYS A 50 -2.41 -3.30 -12.69
N PRO A 51 -1.76 -2.20 -13.14
CA PRO A 51 -1.59 -1.92 -14.57
C PRO A 51 -0.79 -3.02 -15.30
N THR A 52 0.05 -3.77 -14.60
CA THR A 52 0.85 -4.86 -15.18
C THR A 52 -0.01 -6.00 -15.74
N ILE A 53 -1.11 -6.37 -15.07
CA ILE A 53 -2.04 -7.41 -15.57
C ILE A 53 -2.64 -6.95 -16.90
N TYR A 54 -3.22 -5.75 -16.92
CA TYR A 54 -3.88 -5.22 -18.12
C TYR A 54 -2.91 -4.99 -19.27
N TYR A 55 -1.71 -4.52 -18.98
CA TYR A 55 -0.68 -4.33 -19.97
C TYR A 55 -0.29 -5.67 -20.63
N LYS A 56 -0.02 -6.72 -19.84
CA LYS A 56 0.29 -8.05 -20.36
C LYS A 56 -0.88 -8.63 -21.17
N PHE A 57 -2.10 -8.43 -20.69
CA PHE A 57 -3.32 -8.86 -21.38
C PHE A 57 -3.53 -8.12 -22.71
N SER A 58 -3.32 -6.81 -22.78
CA SER A 58 -3.48 -6.04 -24.03
C SER A 58 -2.50 -6.49 -25.12
N GLN A 59 -1.41 -7.16 -24.74
CA GLN A 59 -0.45 -7.81 -25.65
C GLN A 59 -0.88 -9.24 -26.06
N GLY A 60 -2.08 -9.70 -25.68
CA GLY A 60 -2.62 -11.01 -26.05
C GLY A 60 -2.00 -12.20 -25.30
N LYS A 61 -1.42 -11.99 -24.12
CA LYS A 61 -0.70 -13.04 -23.39
C LYS A 61 -1.60 -13.75 -22.38
N ASN A 62 -1.48 -15.08 -22.32
CA ASN A 62 -1.89 -15.86 -21.15
C ASN A 62 -0.91 -15.64 -19.99
N PHE A 63 -1.37 -15.94 -18.79
CA PHE A 63 -0.61 -15.82 -17.56
C PHE A 63 -0.25 -17.20 -17.04
N ILE A 64 1.00 -17.40 -16.65
CA ILE A 64 1.41 -18.59 -15.93
C ILE A 64 1.62 -18.16 -14.50
N PHE A 65 0.80 -18.70 -13.60
CA PHE A 65 0.89 -18.42 -12.18
C PHE A 65 1.23 -19.69 -11.43
N ARG A 66 1.91 -19.54 -10.30
CA ARG A 66 2.11 -20.62 -9.35
C ARG A 66 0.80 -21.00 -8.66
N ASN A 67 0.63 -22.29 -8.36
CA ASN A 67 -0.58 -22.87 -7.80
C ASN A 67 -0.46 -23.24 -6.30
N ASP A 68 0.72 -23.00 -5.70
CA ASP A 68 1.00 -23.21 -4.27
C ASP A 68 0.54 -22.04 -3.38
N ILE A 69 0.21 -20.89 -3.98
CA ILE A 69 -0.25 -19.70 -3.27
C ILE A 69 -1.23 -18.88 -4.11
N THR A 70 -2.19 -18.25 -3.44
CA THR A 70 -3.03 -17.20 -4.04
C THR A 70 -3.15 -16.06 -3.05
N ILE A 71 -3.03 -14.83 -3.54
CA ILE A 71 -3.24 -13.62 -2.74
C ILE A 71 -4.64 -13.09 -3.02
N PHE A 72 -5.37 -12.81 -1.93
CA PHE A 72 -6.64 -12.12 -2.00
C PHE A 72 -6.48 -10.69 -1.51
N HIS A 73 -6.88 -9.72 -2.32
CA HIS A 73 -6.97 -8.33 -1.89
C HIS A 73 -8.38 -7.98 -1.41
N THR A 74 -8.44 -7.22 -0.31
CA THR A 74 -9.67 -6.63 0.20
C THR A 74 -9.41 -5.21 0.70
N GLY A 75 -10.33 -4.29 0.39
CA GLY A 75 -10.36 -2.92 0.90
C GLY A 75 -11.41 -2.69 1.99
N HIS A 76 -12.24 -3.69 2.27
CA HIS A 76 -13.25 -3.65 3.32
C HIS A 76 -12.76 -4.41 4.55
N GLY A 77 -13.24 -4.00 5.73
CA GLY A 77 -12.82 -4.57 7.02
C GLY A 77 -12.71 -6.08 6.95
N LEU A 78 -11.61 -6.61 7.50
CA LEU A 78 -11.22 -8.02 7.62
C LEU A 78 -12.24 -8.91 8.40
N LEU A 79 -13.53 -8.60 8.30
CA LEU A 79 -14.60 -8.96 9.24
C LEU A 79 -15.52 -10.07 8.71
N SER A 80 -15.08 -10.87 7.74
CA SER A 80 -15.72 -12.17 7.57
C SER A 80 -14.95 -13.20 8.40
N PHE A 81 -15.64 -13.95 9.25
CA PHE A 81 -15.04 -14.98 10.13
C PHE A 81 -14.14 -15.98 9.38
N ASP A 82 -14.33 -16.16 8.08
CA ASP A 82 -13.49 -17.01 7.23
C ASP A 82 -12.06 -16.45 7.04
N GLU A 83 -11.84 -15.14 7.21
CA GLU A 83 -10.54 -14.48 7.02
C GLU A 83 -9.54 -14.76 8.14
N GLU A 84 -9.99 -15.13 9.35
CA GLU A 84 -9.11 -15.53 10.46
C GLU A 84 -8.31 -16.81 10.17
N ASN A 85 -8.73 -17.58 9.16
CA ASN A 85 -8.03 -18.79 8.73
C ASN A 85 -6.79 -18.51 7.87
N TYR A 86 -6.68 -17.31 7.28
CA TYR A 86 -5.62 -16.96 6.34
C TYR A 86 -4.52 -16.14 7.01
N ASP A 87 -3.28 -16.36 6.57
CA ASP A 87 -2.18 -15.45 6.85
C ASP A 87 -2.41 -14.13 6.12
N SER A 88 -2.36 -13.02 6.85
CA SER A 88 -2.78 -11.71 6.37
C SER A 88 -1.60 -10.74 6.30
N ILE A 89 -1.41 -10.11 5.14
CA ILE A 89 -0.45 -9.01 4.96
C ILE A 89 -1.21 -7.70 5.21
N LEU A 90 -0.92 -7.05 6.35
CA LEU A 90 -1.48 -5.76 6.69
C LEU A 90 -0.56 -4.64 6.25
N ALA A 91 -0.87 -4.04 5.10
CA ALA A 91 -0.20 -2.84 4.60
C ALA A 91 -0.67 -1.60 5.36
N ILE A 92 0.25 -0.84 5.97
CA ILE A 92 -0.04 0.47 6.60
C ILE A 92 0.82 1.57 5.98
N ARG A 93 0.31 2.79 5.95
CA ARG A 93 1.01 3.99 5.50
C ARG A 93 0.83 5.11 6.50
N ASP A 94 1.77 6.05 6.56
CA ASP A 94 1.62 7.28 7.32
C ASP A 94 0.29 7.97 6.96
N PRO A 95 -0.61 8.22 7.95
CA PRO A 95 -1.93 8.74 7.68
C PRO A 95 -1.91 10.13 7.03
N ARG A 96 -0.86 10.94 7.22
CA ARG A 96 -0.72 12.24 6.56
C ARG A 96 -0.60 12.07 5.04
N ASP A 97 0.28 11.16 4.64
CA ASP A 97 0.52 10.82 3.24
C ASP A 97 -0.65 10.06 2.61
N LEU A 98 -1.29 9.17 3.37
CA LEU A 98 -2.47 8.44 2.92
C LEU A 98 -3.64 9.39 2.65
N MET A 99 -3.99 10.26 3.61
CA MET A 99 -5.08 11.22 3.46
C MET A 99 -4.81 12.18 2.31
N LEU A 100 -3.57 12.68 2.17
CA LEU A 100 -3.19 13.52 1.03
C LEU A 100 -3.35 12.78 -0.30
N SER A 101 -2.94 11.50 -0.35
CA SER A 101 -3.10 10.66 -1.54
C SER A 101 -4.57 10.45 -1.92
N LEU A 102 -5.42 10.12 -0.93
CA LEU A 102 -6.86 9.91 -1.13
C LEU A 102 -7.56 11.20 -1.55
N PHE A 103 -7.23 12.31 -0.89
CA PHE A 103 -7.73 13.63 -1.24
C PHE A 103 -7.42 13.94 -2.71
N THR A 104 -6.16 13.82 -3.14
CA THR A 104 -5.80 14.10 -4.55
C THR A 104 -6.47 13.18 -5.57
N TRP A 105 -6.90 11.98 -5.15
CA TRP A 105 -7.61 11.04 -6.01
C TRP A 105 -9.10 11.39 -6.11
N GLN A 106 -9.74 11.72 -4.99
CA GLN A 106 -11.15 12.10 -4.92
C GLN A 106 -11.39 13.51 -5.47
N THR A 107 -10.51 14.47 -5.21
CA THR A 107 -10.66 15.89 -5.61
C THR A 107 -10.40 16.16 -7.09
N LYS A 108 -10.18 15.13 -7.92
CA LYS A 108 -10.40 15.25 -9.37
C LYS A 108 -11.89 15.49 -9.70
N TYR A 109 -12.76 15.30 -8.72
CA TYR A 109 -14.17 15.67 -8.73
C TYR A 109 -14.41 16.59 -7.52
N GLU A 110 -15.00 17.75 -7.76
CA GLU A 110 -14.97 18.95 -6.92
C GLU A 110 -15.57 18.76 -5.49
N LYS A 111 -14.96 19.37 -4.45
CA LYS A 111 -15.59 20.43 -3.60
C LYS A 111 -14.99 20.67 -2.19
N ASP A 112 -14.17 19.80 -1.62
CA ASP A 112 -13.82 19.91 -0.18
C ASP A 112 -12.44 20.50 0.13
N ASP A 113 -12.36 21.28 1.20
CA ASP A 113 -11.11 21.68 1.85
C ASP A 113 -10.44 20.45 2.48
N PHE A 114 -9.11 20.34 2.36
CA PHE A 114 -8.36 19.17 2.82
C PHE A 114 -8.53 18.89 4.32
N PHE A 115 -8.73 19.94 5.13
CA PHE A 115 -8.97 19.77 6.56
C PHE A 115 -10.30 19.05 6.83
N SER A 116 -11.38 19.47 6.17
CA SER A 116 -12.69 18.83 6.27
C SER A 116 -12.64 17.38 5.80
N PHE A 117 -11.98 17.12 4.67
CA PHE A 117 -11.74 15.76 4.19
C PHE A 117 -11.06 14.88 5.26
N CYS A 118 -10.05 15.40 5.95
CA CYS A 118 -9.37 14.67 7.01
C CYS A 118 -10.27 14.40 8.22
N ILE A 119 -11.15 15.34 8.60
CA ILE A 119 -12.10 15.15 9.71
C ILE A 119 -13.04 13.98 9.41
N GLU A 120 -13.54 13.89 8.18
CA GLU A 120 -14.51 12.88 7.77
C GLU A 120 -13.90 11.48 7.64
N ASN A 121 -12.66 11.39 7.15
CA ASN A 121 -12.07 10.12 6.72
C ASN A 121 -11.08 9.51 7.73
N LEU A 122 -10.50 10.30 8.64
CA LEU A 122 -9.46 9.83 9.54
C LEU A 122 -9.97 8.80 10.57
N GLU A 123 -11.20 8.95 11.02
CA GLU A 123 -11.79 8.03 12.00
C GLU A 123 -11.93 6.62 11.41
N GLY A 124 -12.29 6.51 10.13
CA GLY A 124 -12.32 5.24 9.41
C GLY A 124 -10.94 4.56 9.35
N PHE A 125 -9.88 5.33 9.08
CA PHE A 125 -8.50 4.84 9.17
C PHE A 125 -8.19 4.32 10.58
N ILE A 126 -8.46 5.12 11.62
CA ILE A 126 -8.15 4.75 13.01
C ILE A 126 -8.88 3.47 13.40
N ASN A 127 -10.18 3.38 13.13
CA ASN A 127 -11.00 2.24 13.50
C ASN A 127 -10.61 0.97 12.76
N PHE A 128 -10.29 1.08 11.46
CA PHE A 128 -9.79 -0.05 10.68
C PHE A 128 -8.49 -0.60 11.26
N TYR A 129 -7.49 0.25 11.49
CA TYR A 129 -6.22 -0.23 12.03
C TYR A 129 -6.36 -0.65 13.50
N GLN A 130 -7.22 -0.03 14.30
CA GLN A 130 -7.43 -0.51 15.67
C GLN A 130 -8.06 -1.90 15.72
N SER A 131 -9.04 -2.21 14.86
CA SER A 131 -9.59 -3.56 14.77
C SER A 131 -8.54 -4.57 14.30
N CYS A 132 -7.60 -4.12 13.47
CA CYS A 132 -6.54 -4.97 12.95
C CYS A 132 -5.52 -5.49 13.98
N LEU A 133 -5.40 -4.81 15.13
CA LEU A 133 -4.48 -5.22 16.19
C LEU A 133 -4.86 -6.55 16.86
N GLY A 134 -6.12 -6.97 16.74
CA GLY A 134 -6.61 -8.23 17.30
C GLY A 134 -6.27 -9.46 16.46
N TYR A 135 -5.83 -9.30 15.21
CA TYR A 135 -5.62 -10.43 14.30
C TYR A 135 -4.29 -11.13 14.58
N LYS A 136 -4.37 -12.39 15.01
CA LYS A 136 -3.20 -13.21 15.38
C LYS A 136 -2.33 -13.62 14.21
N LYS A 137 -2.91 -13.75 13.01
CA LYS A 137 -2.22 -14.16 11.77
C LYS A 137 -1.92 -13.00 10.82
N ALA A 138 -1.94 -11.77 11.32
CA ALA A 138 -1.60 -10.60 10.52
C ALA A 138 -0.15 -10.18 10.75
N ARG A 139 0.61 -9.99 9.67
CA ARG A 139 1.91 -9.33 9.72
C ARG A 139 1.82 -7.94 9.09
N ILE A 140 2.36 -6.97 9.83
CA ILE A 140 2.35 -5.56 9.44
C ILE A 140 3.51 -5.29 8.50
N PHE A 141 3.22 -4.57 7.43
CA PHE A 141 4.20 -4.05 6.50
C PHE A 141 3.94 -2.56 6.26
N ARG A 142 4.92 -1.71 6.56
CA ARG A 142 4.78 -0.26 6.37
C ARG A 142 5.21 0.13 4.96
N PHE A 143 4.48 1.06 4.35
CA PHE A 143 4.81 1.60 3.03
C PHE A 143 6.18 2.28 3.01
N GLU A 144 6.55 2.89 4.12
CA GLU A 144 7.77 3.65 4.31
C GLU A 144 8.99 2.72 4.33
N ASP A 145 8.89 1.55 4.97
CA ASP A 145 9.97 0.54 5.03
C ASP A 145 10.34 0.03 3.64
N ARG A 146 9.32 -0.20 2.81
CA ARG A 146 9.49 -0.57 1.41
C ARG A 146 10.38 0.42 0.67
N LYS A 147 10.21 1.72 0.92
CA LYS A 147 10.94 2.78 0.21
C LYS A 147 12.37 2.95 0.72
N GLN A 148 12.70 2.39 1.88
CA GLN A 148 14.07 2.34 2.39
C GLN A 148 14.84 1.17 1.76
N ASP A 149 14.23 -0.01 1.68
CA ASP A 149 14.82 -1.20 1.06
C ASP A 149 13.73 -2.10 0.46
N GLU A 150 13.51 -1.97 -0.86
CA GLU A 150 12.47 -2.72 -1.57
C GLU A 150 12.79 -4.23 -1.62
N GLN A 151 14.07 -4.61 -1.62
CA GLN A 151 14.49 -6.01 -1.66
C GLN A 151 14.24 -6.69 -0.33
N LEU A 152 14.71 -6.11 0.77
CA LEU A 152 14.48 -6.64 2.11
C LEU A 152 12.98 -6.73 2.40
N PHE A 153 12.23 -5.70 2.02
CA PHE A 153 10.79 -5.66 2.19
C PHE A 153 10.09 -6.83 1.47
N LEU A 154 10.42 -7.08 0.20
CA LEU A 154 9.82 -8.18 -0.56
C LEU A 154 10.30 -9.55 -0.07
N ARG A 155 11.54 -9.67 0.41
CA ARG A 155 12.05 -10.90 1.07
C ARG A 155 11.24 -11.22 2.33
N GLU A 156 10.95 -10.23 3.16
CA GLU A 156 10.19 -10.42 4.39
C GLU A 156 8.73 -10.82 4.13
N ILE A 157 8.13 -10.29 3.06
CA ILE A 157 6.83 -10.78 2.56
C ILE A 157 6.95 -12.24 2.10
N GLY A 158 7.94 -12.56 1.27
CA GLY A 158 8.17 -13.92 0.78
C GLY A 158 8.33 -14.92 1.93
N LYS A 159 9.13 -14.58 2.95
CA LYS A 159 9.29 -15.40 4.17
C LYS A 159 7.97 -15.58 4.92
N PHE A 160 7.19 -14.51 5.08
CA PHE A 160 5.89 -14.58 5.75
C PHE A 160 4.91 -15.50 5.01
N CYS A 161 4.89 -15.43 3.69
CA CYS A 161 4.09 -16.30 2.83
C CYS A 161 4.69 -17.70 2.63
N ASN A 162 5.79 -18.04 3.33
CA ASN A 162 6.53 -19.29 3.17
C ASN A 162 6.96 -19.59 1.71
N LEU A 163 7.30 -18.54 0.96
CA LEU A 163 7.73 -18.64 -0.43
C LEU A 163 9.24 -18.68 -0.54
N LYS A 164 9.72 -19.62 -1.35
CA LYS A 164 11.11 -19.63 -1.82
C LYS A 164 11.20 -18.81 -3.10
N ILE A 165 11.77 -17.61 -2.99
CA ILE A 165 11.96 -16.68 -4.10
C ILE A 165 13.44 -16.35 -4.21
N SER A 166 14.01 -16.51 -5.40
CA SER A 166 15.40 -16.13 -5.65
C SER A 166 15.57 -14.60 -5.69
N ASP A 167 16.78 -14.16 -5.38
CA ASP A 167 17.16 -12.74 -5.42
C ASP A 167 16.92 -12.13 -6.81
N ASP A 168 17.25 -12.88 -7.87
CA ASP A 168 17.02 -12.45 -9.25
C ASP A 168 15.53 -12.22 -9.55
N LYS A 169 14.64 -13.11 -9.06
CA LYS A 169 13.19 -12.94 -9.22
C LYS A 169 12.70 -11.71 -8.43
N ILE A 170 13.22 -11.48 -7.24
CA ILE A 170 12.90 -10.30 -6.42
C ILE A 170 13.32 -9.01 -7.14
N LEU A 171 14.56 -8.94 -7.61
CA LEU A 171 15.09 -7.78 -8.33
C LEU A 171 14.28 -7.48 -9.59
N LYS A 172 13.97 -8.52 -10.37
CA LYS A 172 13.15 -8.39 -11.57
C LYS A 172 11.74 -7.89 -11.24
N ALA A 173 11.10 -8.45 -10.23
CA ALA A 173 9.76 -8.03 -9.80
C ALA A 173 9.74 -6.56 -9.35
N ILE A 174 10.74 -6.13 -8.59
CA ILE A 174 10.90 -4.73 -8.16
C ILE A 174 11.06 -3.81 -9.39
N SER A 175 11.99 -4.16 -10.29
CA SER A 175 12.26 -3.37 -11.50
C SER A 175 11.01 -3.23 -12.38
N ASN A 176 10.27 -4.31 -12.59
CA ASN A 176 9.07 -4.31 -13.43
C ASN A 176 7.86 -3.68 -12.74
N SER A 177 7.92 -3.48 -11.43
CA SER A 177 6.85 -2.88 -10.64
C SER A 177 7.15 -1.42 -10.27
N SER A 178 8.23 -0.83 -10.77
CA SER A 178 8.61 0.55 -10.43
C SER A 178 7.48 1.55 -10.75
N ILE A 179 7.51 2.71 -10.10
CA ILE A 179 6.47 3.72 -10.32
C ILE A 179 6.48 4.23 -11.77
N GLU A 180 7.65 4.35 -12.37
CA GLU A 180 7.86 4.76 -13.76
C GLU A 180 7.27 3.72 -14.72
N VAL A 181 7.56 2.43 -14.51
CA VAL A 181 7.01 1.34 -15.32
C VAL A 181 5.49 1.28 -15.18
N ALA A 182 4.98 1.39 -13.96
CA ALA A 182 3.53 1.37 -13.72
C ALA A 182 2.81 2.55 -14.39
N MET A 183 3.37 3.77 -14.31
CA MET A 183 2.82 4.95 -14.97
C MET A 183 2.88 4.86 -16.50
N ASP A 184 3.95 4.29 -17.06
CA ASP A 184 4.06 4.05 -18.50
C ASP A 184 3.03 3.02 -18.96
N GLN A 185 2.87 1.91 -18.24
CA GLN A 185 1.83 0.91 -18.50
C GLN A 185 0.42 1.54 -18.44
N GLU A 186 0.12 2.36 -17.44
CA GLU A 186 -1.15 3.12 -17.37
C GLU A 186 -1.35 4.01 -18.60
N SER A 187 -0.31 4.74 -19.03
CA SER A 187 -0.35 5.59 -20.22
C SER A 187 -0.63 4.79 -21.49
N GLN A 188 0.00 3.63 -21.65
CA GLN A 188 -0.22 2.75 -22.80
C GLN A 188 -1.63 2.15 -22.80
N ILE A 189 -2.13 1.73 -21.63
CA ILE A 189 -3.51 1.25 -21.47
C ILE A 189 -4.51 2.34 -21.85
N ASN A 190 -4.30 3.58 -21.40
CA ASN A 190 -5.17 4.73 -21.71
C ASN A 190 -5.18 5.10 -23.20
N LYS A 191 -4.12 4.76 -23.94
CA LYS A 191 -4.04 4.93 -25.41
C LYS A 191 -4.56 3.70 -26.18
N SER A 192 -4.83 2.59 -25.50
CA SER A 192 -5.23 1.35 -26.14
C SER A 192 -6.63 1.45 -26.71
N GLU A 193 -6.79 1.04 -27.98
CA GLU A 193 -8.10 0.91 -28.61
C GLU A 193 -8.83 -0.38 -28.20
N HIS A 194 -8.22 -1.19 -27.32
CA HIS A 194 -8.81 -2.46 -26.90
C HIS A 194 -10.18 -2.21 -26.25
N LYS A 195 -11.20 -2.94 -26.70
CA LYS A 195 -12.62 -2.78 -26.30
C LYS A 195 -12.89 -2.75 -24.79
N PHE A 196 -11.99 -3.28 -23.98
CA PHE A 196 -12.10 -3.28 -22.51
C PHE A 196 -11.74 -1.93 -21.88
N PHE A 197 -10.90 -1.14 -22.54
CA PHE A 197 -10.42 0.14 -22.02
C PHE A 197 -11.10 1.33 -22.69
N LYS A 198 -11.71 1.12 -23.86
CA LYS A 198 -12.33 2.17 -24.70
C LYS A 198 -13.37 3.05 -23.99
N ASN A 199 -14.03 2.53 -22.94
CA ASN A 199 -15.06 3.25 -22.19
C ASN A 199 -14.66 3.60 -20.74
N ARG A 200 -13.42 3.29 -20.31
CA ARG A 200 -12.96 3.66 -18.97
C ARG A 200 -12.39 5.09 -19.02
N THR A 201 -12.89 5.97 -18.15
CA THR A 201 -12.30 7.29 -17.91
C THR A 201 -10.80 7.13 -17.65
N SER A 202 -9.97 8.02 -18.20
CA SER A 202 -8.50 7.96 -18.13
C SER A 202 -8.02 7.45 -16.77
N PHE A 203 -7.43 6.26 -16.77
CA PHE A 203 -7.07 5.54 -15.57
C PHE A 203 -5.75 6.07 -15.03
N LYS A 204 -5.77 6.66 -13.83
CA LYS A 204 -4.55 7.11 -13.13
C LYS A 204 -4.60 6.72 -11.67
N VAL A 205 -3.91 5.64 -11.31
CA VAL A 205 -3.76 5.16 -9.93
C VAL A 205 -2.36 5.43 -9.41
N ASN A 206 -1.36 5.38 -10.27
CA ASN A 206 0.02 5.65 -9.92
C ASN A 206 0.33 7.15 -10.11
N ASN A 207 0.66 7.83 -9.00
CA ASN A 207 0.83 9.29 -8.97
C ASN A 207 2.28 9.76 -8.81
N SER A 208 2.96 9.35 -7.72
CA SER A 208 4.31 9.88 -7.41
C SER A 208 5.21 8.88 -6.70
N GLY A 209 4.65 7.94 -5.92
CA GLY A 209 5.45 6.98 -5.16
C GLY A 209 6.36 7.60 -4.09
N ILE A 210 6.15 8.88 -3.75
CA ILE A 210 6.95 9.63 -2.77
C ILE A 210 6.45 9.31 -1.34
N ILE A 211 7.41 9.19 -0.41
CA ILE A 211 7.16 9.12 1.04
C ILE A 211 7.38 10.48 1.69
N ALA A 212 6.67 10.71 2.79
CA ALA A 212 6.68 11.98 3.51
C ALA A 212 6.35 13.17 2.60
N LYS A 213 5.43 12.96 1.65
CA LYS A 213 4.95 14.01 0.74
C LYS A 213 4.35 15.19 1.51
N TYR A 214 3.77 14.93 2.67
CA TYR A 214 3.29 15.97 3.60
C TYR A 214 4.38 16.98 4.04
N LYS A 215 5.68 16.65 3.92
CA LYS A 215 6.80 17.55 4.25
C LYS A 215 7.23 18.45 3.09
N LEU A 216 6.71 18.22 1.87
CA LEU A 216 7.10 19.04 0.72
C LEU A 216 6.53 20.45 0.84
N LYS A 217 7.31 21.45 0.39
CA LYS A 217 6.95 22.88 0.45
C LYS A 217 5.56 23.19 -0.12
N GLU A 218 5.20 22.55 -1.21
CA GLU A 218 3.88 22.69 -1.86
C GLU A 218 2.69 22.28 -0.97
N ASN A 219 2.94 21.47 0.07
CA ASN A 219 1.93 20.95 1.00
C ASN A 219 1.94 21.67 2.36
N GLU A 220 2.83 22.65 2.59
CA GLU A 220 2.90 23.41 3.85
C GLU A 220 1.56 24.08 4.20
N ARG A 221 0.78 24.49 3.20
CA ARG A 221 -0.56 25.06 3.38
C ARG A 221 -1.54 24.15 4.12
N TYR A 222 -1.26 22.85 4.18
CA TYR A 222 -2.09 21.84 4.85
C TYR A 222 -1.64 21.53 6.29
N GLN A 223 -0.72 22.31 6.86
CA GLN A 223 -0.15 22.03 8.19
C GLN A 223 -1.21 21.81 9.28
N LYS A 224 -2.31 22.57 9.26
CA LYS A 224 -3.42 22.42 10.21
C LYS A 224 -4.03 21.00 10.16
N ALA A 225 -4.19 20.44 8.96
CA ALA A 225 -4.69 19.08 8.76
C ALA A 225 -3.68 18.04 9.24
N PHE A 226 -2.40 18.22 8.93
CA PHE A 226 -1.36 17.30 9.40
C PHE A 226 -1.25 17.27 10.92
N ASP A 227 -1.34 18.42 11.59
CA ASP A 227 -1.36 18.49 13.05
C ASP A 227 -2.60 17.80 13.65
N TYR A 228 -3.77 17.97 13.03
CA TYR A 228 -4.99 17.25 13.43
C TYR A 228 -4.83 15.74 13.27
N ILE A 229 -4.28 15.28 12.14
CA ILE A 229 -4.02 13.86 11.88
C ILE A 229 -3.11 13.29 12.96
N ILE A 230 -1.99 13.94 13.28
CA ILE A 230 -1.05 13.44 14.30
C ILE A 230 -1.69 13.43 15.69
N LYS A 231 -2.45 14.47 16.05
CA LYS A 231 -3.16 14.51 17.33
C LYS A 231 -4.06 13.29 17.54
N LYS A 232 -4.69 12.79 16.48
CA LYS A 232 -5.66 11.69 16.54
C LYS A 232 -5.03 10.31 16.28
N ALA A 233 -4.15 10.20 15.29
CA ALA A 233 -3.64 8.92 14.81
C ALA A 233 -2.33 8.47 15.47
N ALA A 234 -1.61 9.34 16.18
CA ALA A 234 -0.34 8.98 16.84
C ALA A 234 -0.43 7.73 17.75
N PRO A 235 -1.48 7.53 18.58
CA PRO A 235 -1.62 6.31 19.37
C PRO A 235 -1.68 5.05 18.51
N THR A 236 -2.39 5.09 17.39
CA THR A 236 -2.47 3.98 16.44
C THR A 236 -1.11 3.78 15.76
N MET A 237 -0.48 4.84 15.24
CA MET A 237 0.84 4.78 14.60
C MET A 237 1.90 4.12 15.50
N ARG A 238 1.96 4.49 16.78
CA ARG A 238 2.89 3.85 17.75
C ARG A 238 2.71 2.33 17.83
N LYS A 239 1.47 1.85 17.86
CA LYS A 239 1.17 0.40 17.92
C LYS A 239 1.64 -0.34 16.66
N TYR A 240 1.77 0.37 15.55
CA TYR A 240 2.31 -0.14 14.29
C TYR A 240 3.82 0.13 14.11
N GLY A 241 4.52 0.49 15.18
CA GLY A 241 5.99 0.59 15.21
C GLY A 241 6.56 1.88 14.63
N TYR A 242 5.74 2.91 14.38
CA TYR A 242 6.27 4.22 14.00
C TYR A 242 6.97 4.88 15.19
N ALA A 243 8.21 5.32 14.96
CA ALA A 243 9.03 6.01 15.95
C ALA A 243 8.47 7.41 16.25
N GLU A 244 8.75 7.93 17.44
CA GLU A 244 8.25 9.24 17.88
C GLU A 244 8.81 10.38 17.00
N GLU A 245 10.05 10.26 16.56
CA GLU A 245 10.71 11.14 15.59
C GLU A 245 9.95 11.17 14.26
N TRP A 246 9.40 10.04 13.84
CA TRP A 246 8.60 9.96 12.63
C TRP A 246 7.22 10.64 12.81
N ILE A 247 6.59 10.40 13.95
CA ILE A 247 5.24 10.92 14.26
C ILE A 247 5.30 12.45 14.41
N TYR A 248 6.22 12.95 15.22
CA TYR A 248 6.25 14.35 15.64
C TYR A 248 7.32 15.21 14.95
N GLY A 249 8.28 14.62 14.24
CA GLY A 249 9.33 15.36 13.54
C GLY A 249 10.15 16.26 14.47
N GLU A 250 10.45 17.48 14.05
CA GLU A 250 11.25 18.46 14.80
C GLU A 250 10.64 18.85 16.17
N LYS A 251 9.32 18.67 16.36
CA LYS A 251 8.68 18.88 17.67
C LYS A 251 9.23 17.89 18.70
N PHE A 252 9.61 16.67 18.28
CA PHE A 252 10.27 15.69 19.14
C PHE A 252 11.69 16.12 19.52
N ASP A 253 12.48 16.63 18.59
CA ASP A 253 13.85 17.10 18.90
C ASP A 253 13.84 18.23 19.92
N ASN A 254 12.87 19.15 19.81
CA ASN A 254 12.69 20.21 20.79
C ASN A 254 12.18 19.68 22.14
N MET A 255 11.23 18.75 22.16
CA MET A 255 10.78 18.10 23.39
C MET A 255 11.88 17.27 24.07
N SER A 256 12.69 16.55 23.30
CA SER A 256 13.82 15.74 23.77
C SER A 256 14.92 16.63 24.33
N LYS A 257 15.24 17.75 23.66
CA LYS A 257 16.16 18.78 24.19
C LYS A 257 15.65 19.37 25.50
N VAL A 258 14.37 19.75 25.59
CA VAL A 258 13.76 20.28 26.82
C VAL A 258 13.79 19.24 27.94
N LYS A 259 13.45 17.98 27.66
CA LYS A 259 13.48 16.89 28.65
C LYS A 259 14.90 16.61 29.15
N LYS A 260 15.90 16.69 28.28
CA LYS A 260 17.33 16.56 28.64
C LYS A 260 17.81 17.73 29.52
N ILE A 261 17.40 18.96 29.20
CA ILE A 261 17.67 20.14 30.04
C ILE A 261 17.03 19.98 31.41
N PHE A 262 15.77 19.54 31.45
CA PHE A 262 15.02 19.35 32.70
C PHE A 262 15.62 18.25 33.58
N ASN A 263 15.98 17.11 33.00
CA ASN A 263 16.64 16.03 33.73
C ASN A 263 18.03 16.44 34.25
N ASN A 264 18.80 17.18 33.47
CA ASN A 264 20.09 17.72 33.91
C ASN A 264 19.93 18.77 35.04
N TYR A 265 18.84 19.54 35.01
CA TYR A 265 18.51 20.48 36.08
C TYR A 265 18.10 19.77 37.37
N ILE A 266 17.31 18.69 37.29
CA ILE A 266 16.95 17.89 38.46
C ILE A 266 18.19 17.22 39.06
N LEU A 267 19.02 16.57 38.24
CA LEU A 267 20.22 15.89 38.72
C LEU A 267 21.20 16.84 39.43
N LYS A 268 21.40 18.06 38.89
CA LYS A 268 22.25 19.08 39.53
C LYS A 268 21.70 19.63 40.85
N ASN A 269 20.39 19.56 41.08
CA ASN A 269 19.76 20.08 42.29
C ASN A 269 19.46 18.99 43.32
N CYS A 270 19.71 17.72 43.01
CA CYS A 270 19.66 16.60 43.95
C CYS A 270 21.05 16.21 44.51
N GLU A 271 22.12 16.87 44.05
CA GLU A 271 23.50 16.70 44.54
C GLU A 271 23.94 17.80 45.54
N ASN A 272 23.03 18.70 45.94
CA ASN A 272 23.21 19.69 47.02
C ASN A 272 22.32 19.34 48.22
#